data_AF-A0A0U5JUX3-F1
#
_entry.id   AF-A0A0U5JUX3-F1
#
_cell.length_a   1.000
_cell.length_b   1.000
_cell.length_c   1.000
_cell.angle_alpha   90.00
_cell.angle_beta   90.00
_cell.angle_gamma   90.00
#
_symmetry.space_group_name_H-M   'P 1'
#
loop_
_entity.id
_entity.type
_entity.pdbx_description
1 polymer ?
#
loop_
_entity_poly.entity_id
_entity_poly.type
_entity_poly.pdbx_seq_one_letter_code
_entity_poly.pdbx_strand_id
1 'polypeptide(L)' 'MVKKQFPEIKQYLWKSAFWTQSYCLISTGGAPLEVVKRYIESQGRK' A
#
# COMPACT_ATOMS: atom_id res chain seq x y z
N MET A 1 14.16 -1.62 -14.20
CA MET A 1 13.76 -2.92 -14.76
C MET A 1 12.94 -2.72 -16.04
N VAL A 2 11.76 -2.12 -15.96
CA VAL A 2 10.85 -1.90 -17.12
C VAL A 2 11.53 -1.19 -18.31
N LYS A 3 12.14 -0.01 -18.09
CA LYS A 3 12.82 0.76 -19.17
C LYS A 3 14.01 0.03 -19.84
N LYS A 4 14.57 -0.99 -19.19
CA LYS A 4 15.68 -1.80 -19.74
C LYS A 4 15.14 -2.94 -20.59
N GLN A 5 13.99 -3.50 -20.22
CA GLN A 5 13.34 -4.60 -20.93
C GLN A 5 12.56 -4.11 -22.16
N PHE A 6 12.03 -2.88 -22.11
CA PHE A 6 11.24 -2.28 -23.19
C PHE A 6 11.83 -0.92 -23.57
N PRO A 7 12.93 -0.88 -24.35
CA PRO A 7 13.58 0.37 -24.74
C PRO A 7 12.68 1.27 -25.62
N GLU A 8 11.74 0.71 -26.36
CA GLU A 8 10.79 1.39 -27.23
C GLU A 8 9.85 2.34 -26.49
N ILE A 9 9.61 2.12 -25.18
CA ILE A 9 8.71 2.96 -24.40
C ILE A 9 9.30 4.35 -24.13
N LYS A 10 10.63 4.50 -24.25
CA LYS A 10 11.35 5.74 -23.91
C LYS A 10 10.82 6.96 -24.67
N GLN A 11 10.36 6.76 -25.91
CA GLN A 11 9.79 7.83 -26.72
C GLN A 11 8.47 8.40 -26.14
N TYR A 12 7.78 7.62 -25.31
CA TYR A 12 6.51 8.01 -24.68
C TYR A 12 6.70 8.50 -23.24
N LEU A 13 7.91 8.43 -22.67
CA LEU A 13 8.17 8.82 -21.28
C LEU A 13 8.55 10.30 -21.18
N TRP A 14 7.80 11.05 -20.37
CA TRP A 14 8.20 12.40 -20.00
C TRP A 14 9.38 12.36 -19.01
N LYS A 15 10.46 13.10 -19.31
CA LYS A 15 11.66 13.24 -18.45
C LYS A 15 12.33 11.90 -18.15
N SER A 16 12.17 10.92 -19.05
CA SER A 16 12.62 9.54 -18.83
C SER A 16 12.06 8.91 -17.55
N ALA A 17 10.96 9.41 -16.98
CA ALA A 17 10.32 8.87 -15.79
C ALA A 17 9.21 7.89 -16.18
N PHE A 18 9.13 6.76 -15.47
CA PHE A 18 8.10 5.75 -15.74
C PHE A 18 6.92 5.87 -14.77
N TRP A 19 7.20 6.21 -13.51
CA TRP A 19 6.20 6.54 -12.51
C TRP A 19 6.36 8.01 -12.11
N THR A 20 5.26 8.62 -11.66
CA THR A 20 5.33 9.89 -10.95
C THR A 20 5.99 9.69 -9.58
N GLN A 21 6.40 10.79 -8.94
CA GLN A 21 6.96 10.72 -7.57
C GLN A 21 5.87 10.46 -6.52
N SER A 22 4.61 10.70 -6.86
CA SER A 22 3.47 10.46 -5.99
C SER A 22 3.13 8.97 -5.96
N TYR A 23 2.70 8.49 -4.80
CA TYR A 23 2.19 7.13 -4.63
C TYR A 23 0.99 7.15 -3.67
N CYS A 24 0.14 6.13 -3.80
CA CYS A 24 -0.96 5.89 -2.87
C CYS A 24 -0.55 4.74 -1.95
N LEU A 25 -0.69 4.94 -0.64
CA LEU A 25 -0.51 3.91 0.37
C LEU A 25 -1.78 3.84 1.21
N ILE A 26 -2.36 2.64 1.31
CA ILE A 26 -3.61 2.39 2.02
C ILE A 26 -3.33 1.27 3.02
N SER A 27 -3.79 1.45 4.26
CA SER A 27 -3.74 0.38 5.25
C SER A 27 -4.69 -0.75 4.85
N THR A 28 -4.27 -1.97 5.09
CA THR A 28 -5.09 -3.17 4.89
C THR A 28 -5.09 -3.96 6.19
N GLY A 29 -6.23 -4.58 6.50
CA GLY A 29 -6.40 -5.37 7.72
C GLY A 29 -7.49 -4.83 8.64
N GLY A 30 -8.13 -5.75 9.36
CA GLY A 30 -9.01 -5.48 10.48
C GLY A 30 -8.38 -5.95 11.79
N ALA A 31 -9.05 -5.70 12.93
CA ALA A 31 -8.62 -6.28 14.19
C ALA A 31 -8.89 -7.80 14.20
N PRO A 32 -7.90 -8.65 14.54
CA PRO A 32 -8.14 -10.07 14.77
C PRO A 32 -9.25 -10.28 15.80
N LEU A 33 -10.07 -11.32 15.65
CA LEU A 33 -11.19 -11.59 16.54
C LEU A 33 -10.78 -11.67 18.01
N GLU A 34 -9.59 -12.22 18.29
CA GLU A 34 -9.04 -12.29 19.64
C GLU A 34 -8.81 -10.90 20.26
N VAL A 35 -8.35 -9.93 19.46
CA VAL A 35 -8.14 -8.54 19.90
C VAL A 35 -9.48 -7.89 20.25
N VAL A 36 -10.50 -8.09 19.41
CA VAL A 36 -11.85 -7.58 19.66
C VAL A 36 -12.47 -8.23 20.92
N LYS A 37 -12.28 -9.54 21.10
CA LYS A 37 -12.79 -10.28 22.25
C LYS A 37 -12.15 -9.80 23.56
N ARG A 38 -10.82 -9.71 23.60
CA ARG A 38 -10.07 -9.17 24.77
C ARG A 38 -10.51 -7.74 25.09
N TYR A 39 -10.74 -6.90 24.06
CA TYR A 39 -11.26 -5.55 24.26
C TYR A 39 -12.61 -5.57 24.98
N ILE A 40 -13.59 -6.34 24.49
CA ILE A 40 -14.93 -6.44 25.11
C ILE A 40 -14.85 -6.92 26.57
N GLU A 41 -14.08 -7.97 26.84
CA GLU A 41 -13.90 -8.54 28.19
C GLU A 41 -13.30 -7.53 29.18
N SER A 42 -12.40 -6.65 28.70
CA SER A 42 -11.78 -5.61 29.52
C SER A 42 -12.72 -4.45 29.87
N GLN A 43 -13.78 -4.21 29.08
CA GLN A 43 -14.70 -3.08 29.29
C GLN A 43 -15.63 -3.28 30.49
N GLY A 44 -15.97 -4.53 30.82
CA GLY A 44 -16.84 -4.89 31.95
C GLY A 44 -16.16 -4.89 33.32
N ARG A 45 -14.86 -4.56 33.39
CA ARG A 45 -14.06 -4.55 34.63
C ARG A 45 -13.88 -3.14 35.22
N LYS A 46 -14.91 -2.29 35.12
CA LYS A 46 -14.99 -1.00 35.82
C LYS A 46 -15.93 -1.11 37.02
#